data_AF-A0A926DNJ5-F1
#
_entry.id   AF-A0A926DNJ5-F1
#
_cell.length_a   1.000
_cell.length_b   1.000
_cell.length_c   1.000
_cell.angle_alpha   90.00
_cell.angle_beta   90.00
_cell.angle_gamma   90.00
#
_symmetry.space_group_name_H-M   'P 1'
#
loop_
_entity.id
_entity.type
_entity.pdbx_description
1 polymer ?
#
loop_
_entity_poly.entity_id
_entity_poly.type
_entity_poly.pdbx_seq_one_letter_code
_entity_poly.pdbx_strand_id
1 'polypeptide(L)'
;MGLVTTHYYWDRGYTVNESKGTSFTAKNTIGNGGIVSRKVGTAAPLYLMKDVHGDTTAVLQNGATVRTYDYDVFGKQLTNSGTADNPYRYCGEYIDGETGFIYLRNRYYDPGIGRFISEDPGIGRFISEDPAKSGSNWYVYCENNPLKFVDPSGLVAGEKFRTLQELSNDWG
;
A
#
# COMPACT_ATOMS: atom_id res chain seq x y z
N MET A 1 5.44 -30.11 -10.09
CA MET A 1 4.46 -29.02 -10.30
C MET A 1 5.21 -27.85 -10.92
N GLY A 2 4.73 -27.29 -12.02
CA GLY A 2 5.36 -26.12 -12.64
C GLY A 2 5.13 -24.87 -11.78
N LEU A 3 6.17 -24.05 -11.61
CA LEU A 3 6.05 -22.75 -10.94
C LEU A 3 5.07 -21.88 -11.74
N VAL A 4 4.02 -21.38 -11.08
CA VAL A 4 3.11 -20.39 -11.67
C VAL A 4 3.66 -19.02 -11.34
N THR A 5 4.24 -18.35 -12.32
CA THR A 5 4.74 -16.98 -12.19
C THR A 5 3.62 -15.98 -12.46
N THR A 6 3.45 -14.99 -11.57
CA THR A 6 2.56 -13.84 -11.78
C THR A 6 3.42 -12.63 -12.15
N HIS A 7 3.09 -11.95 -13.26
CA HIS A 7 3.74 -10.72 -13.67
C HIS A 7 2.86 -9.51 -13.31
N TYR A 8 3.49 -8.46 -12.79
CA TYR A 8 2.85 -7.21 -12.41
C TYR A 8 3.27 -6.09 -13.37
N TYR A 9 2.29 -5.34 -13.87
CA TYR A 9 2.51 -4.21 -14.77
C TYR A 9 2.22 -2.92 -14.00
N TRP A 10 3.15 -1.96 -14.06
CA TRP A 10 3.11 -0.74 -13.24
C TRP A 10 2.94 0.50 -14.09
N ASP A 11 2.15 1.46 -13.60
CA ASP A 11 2.01 2.81 -14.14
C ASP A 11 1.90 3.81 -12.99
N ARG A 12 2.67 4.91 -13.04
CA ARG A 12 2.71 5.96 -12.00
C ARG A 12 2.83 5.41 -10.56
N GLY A 13 3.58 4.32 -10.39
CA GLY A 13 3.78 3.68 -9.08
C GLY A 13 2.65 2.77 -8.62
N TYR A 14 1.60 2.55 -9.40
CA TYR A 14 0.51 1.62 -9.10
C TYR A 14 0.53 0.41 -10.02
N THR A 15 0.17 -0.76 -9.52
CA THR A 15 -0.07 -1.92 -10.36
C THR A 15 -1.34 -1.69 -11.19
N VAL A 16 -1.23 -1.72 -12.51
CA VAL A 16 -2.38 -1.58 -13.44
C VAL A 16 -2.94 -2.93 -13.87
N ASN A 17 -2.09 -3.93 -14.06
CA ASN A 17 -2.50 -5.26 -14.48
C ASN A 17 -1.65 -6.34 -13.82
N GLU A 18 -2.21 -7.55 -13.78
CA GLU A 18 -1.52 -8.78 -13.43
C GLU A 18 -1.72 -9.79 -14.56
N SER A 19 -0.72 -10.60 -14.86
CA SER A 19 -0.84 -11.72 -15.80
C SER A 19 -0.22 -13.00 -15.26
N LYS A 20 -0.76 -14.13 -15.71
CA LYS A 20 -0.16 -15.46 -15.57
C LYS A 20 0.10 -16.00 -16.96
N GLY A 21 1.38 -16.13 -17.33
CA GLY A 21 1.76 -16.36 -18.72
C GLY A 21 1.28 -15.22 -19.63
N THR A 22 0.58 -15.56 -20.70
CA THR A 22 0.06 -14.58 -21.69
C THR A 22 -1.32 -14.01 -21.34
N SER A 23 -1.95 -14.46 -20.25
CA SER A 23 -3.32 -14.09 -19.89
C SER A 23 -3.33 -13.07 -18.75
N PHE A 24 -3.98 -11.93 -18.95
CA PHE A 24 -4.24 -10.98 -17.88
C PHE A 24 -5.28 -11.55 -16.90
N THR A 25 -4.93 -11.55 -15.61
CA THR A 25 -5.71 -12.13 -14.52
C THR A 25 -6.37 -11.07 -13.65
N ALA A 26 -5.80 -9.88 -13.56
CA ALA A 26 -6.43 -8.76 -12.87
C ALA A 26 -6.13 -7.43 -13.58
N LYS A 27 -7.06 -6.49 -13.45
CA LYS A 27 -6.93 -5.11 -13.90
C LYS A 27 -7.37 -4.18 -12.78
N ASN A 28 -6.54 -3.18 -12.50
CA ASN A 28 -6.85 -2.13 -11.55
C ASN A 28 -7.20 -0.84 -12.30
N THR A 29 -8.09 -0.05 -11.72
CA THR A 29 -8.42 1.31 -12.18
C THR A 29 -7.84 2.31 -11.21
N ILE A 30 -7.10 3.29 -11.73
CA ILE A 30 -6.42 4.33 -10.95
C ILE A 30 -7.25 5.61 -11.03
N GLY A 31 -7.49 6.23 -9.88
CA GLY A 31 -8.07 7.56 -9.74
C GLY A 31 -7.12 8.51 -8.98
N ASN A 32 -7.64 9.67 -8.57
CA ASN A 32 -6.85 10.72 -7.91
C ASN A 32 -6.18 10.27 -6.60
N GLY A 33 -6.77 9.30 -5.89
CA GLY A 33 -6.27 8.75 -4.63
C GLY A 33 -5.61 7.37 -4.77
N GLY A 34 -5.15 7.00 -5.97
CA GLY A 34 -4.55 5.69 -6.25
C GLY A 34 -5.56 4.67 -6.80
N ILE A 35 -5.39 3.39 -6.47
CA ILE A 35 -6.27 2.33 -6.99
C ILE A 35 -7.67 2.46 -6.38
N VAL A 36 -8.67 2.68 -7.23
CA VAL A 36 -10.09 2.86 -6.84
C VAL A 36 -10.95 1.63 -7.13
N SER A 37 -10.50 0.75 -8.02
CA SER A 37 -11.21 -0.48 -8.35
C SER A 37 -10.28 -1.58 -8.84
N ARG A 38 -10.65 -2.82 -8.59
CA ARG A 38 -9.95 -4.03 -9.04
C ARG A 38 -10.94 -5.00 -9.68
N LYS A 39 -10.63 -5.48 -10.88
CA LYS A 39 -11.38 -6.53 -11.57
C LYS A 39 -10.48 -7.74 -11.76
N VAL A 40 -10.89 -8.90 -11.22
CA VAL A 40 -10.16 -10.17 -11.36
C VAL A 40 -10.89 -11.04 -12.38
N GLY A 41 -10.20 -11.41 -13.46
CA GLY A 41 -10.75 -12.20 -14.55
C GLY A 41 -12.08 -11.64 -15.09
N THR A 42 -13.11 -12.49 -15.12
CA THR A 42 -14.46 -12.15 -15.60
C THR A 42 -15.40 -11.67 -14.49
N ALA A 43 -14.96 -11.63 -13.23
CA ALA A 43 -15.80 -11.23 -12.11
C ALA A 43 -16.23 -9.75 -12.20
N ALA A 44 -17.30 -9.40 -11.48
CA ALA A 44 -17.69 -8.01 -11.30
C ALA A 44 -16.57 -7.22 -10.58
N PRO A 45 -16.34 -5.95 -10.95
CA PRO A 45 -15.30 -5.15 -10.31
C PRO A 45 -15.58 -4.93 -8.83
N LEU A 46 -14.51 -4.96 -8.04
CA LEU A 46 -14.46 -4.52 -6.66
C LEU A 46 -14.15 -3.03 -6.65
N TYR A 47 -14.94 -2.24 -5.92
CA TYR A 47 -14.70 -0.81 -5.69
C TYR A 47 -14.15 -0.61 -4.29
N LEU A 48 -13.00 0.08 -4.20
CA LEU A 48 -12.28 0.28 -2.96
C LEU A 48 -12.67 1.63 -2.36
N MET A 49 -13.36 1.60 -1.22
CA MET A 49 -13.70 2.79 -0.46
C MET A 49 -12.57 3.11 0.49
N LYS A 50 -12.04 4.31 0.35
CA LYS A 50 -10.89 4.78 1.10
C LYS A 50 -11.28 5.91 2.03
N ASP A 51 -10.65 5.95 3.20
CA ASP A 51 -10.68 7.14 4.03
C ASP A 51 -9.75 8.23 3.47
N VAL A 52 -9.65 9.34 4.21
CA VAL A 52 -8.76 10.45 3.85
C VAL A 52 -7.29 10.05 3.85
N HIS A 53 -6.92 9.10 4.72
CA HIS A 53 -5.57 8.54 4.81
C HIS A 53 -5.30 7.51 3.71
N GLY A 54 -6.25 7.27 2.79
CA GLY A 54 -6.11 6.34 1.68
C GLY A 54 -6.26 4.87 2.07
N ASP A 55 -6.61 4.60 3.33
CA ASP A 55 -6.82 3.27 3.87
C ASP A 55 -8.14 2.73 3.34
N THR A 56 -8.09 1.54 2.73
CA THR A 56 -9.31 0.90 2.24
C THR A 56 -10.13 0.40 3.44
N THR A 57 -11.26 1.02 3.74
CA THR A 57 -12.14 0.70 4.89
C THR A 57 -13.30 -0.22 4.49
N ALA A 58 -13.73 -0.17 3.23
CA ALA A 58 -14.76 -1.05 2.69
C ALA A 58 -14.51 -1.40 1.22
N VAL A 59 -15.01 -2.56 0.81
CA VAL A 59 -15.00 -3.03 -0.58
C VAL A 59 -16.43 -3.28 -1.01
N LEU A 60 -16.84 -2.69 -2.13
CA LEU A 60 -18.15 -2.92 -2.73
C LEU A 60 -18.05 -3.77 -3.99
N GLN A 61 -19.04 -4.62 -4.20
CA GLN A 61 -19.24 -5.36 -5.44
C GLN A 61 -20.74 -5.42 -5.71
N ASN A 62 -21.15 -5.14 -6.95
CA ASN A 62 -22.57 -5.11 -7.34
C ASN A 62 -23.46 -4.24 -6.42
N GLY A 63 -22.92 -3.13 -5.92
CA GLY A 63 -23.66 -2.19 -5.06
C GLY A 63 -23.80 -2.61 -3.59
N ALA A 64 -23.24 -3.75 -3.18
CA ALA A 64 -23.23 -4.20 -1.79
C ALA A 64 -21.82 -4.21 -1.20
N THR A 65 -21.71 -3.96 0.10
CA THR A 65 -20.44 -4.13 0.84
C THR A 65 -20.13 -5.62 0.97
N VAL A 66 -18.99 -6.04 0.43
CA VAL A 66 -18.52 -7.44 0.42
C VAL A 66 -17.32 -7.69 1.32
N ARG A 67 -16.67 -6.62 1.80
CA ARG A 67 -15.59 -6.69 2.79
C ARG A 67 -15.41 -5.35 3.50
N THR A 68 -15.02 -5.39 4.77
CA THR A 68 -14.64 -4.22 5.58
C THR A 68 -13.31 -4.47 6.28
N TYR A 69 -12.61 -3.39 6.59
CA TYR A 69 -11.34 -3.41 7.31
C TYR A 69 -11.28 -2.28 8.33
N ASP A 70 -10.78 -2.60 9.51
CA ASP A 70 -10.33 -1.62 10.50
C ASP A 70 -8.84 -1.78 10.72
N TYR A 71 -8.13 -0.67 10.92
CA TYR A 71 -6.69 -0.65 11.17
C TYR A 71 -6.39 0.14 12.45
N ASP A 72 -5.29 -0.18 13.12
CA ASP A 72 -4.67 0.76 14.03
C ASP A 72 -3.84 1.82 13.29
N VAL A 73 -3.27 2.75 14.04
CA VAL A 73 -2.47 3.86 13.48
C VAL A 73 -1.22 3.41 12.73
N PHE A 74 -0.74 2.18 12.94
CA PHE A 74 0.42 1.62 12.25
C PHE A 74 0.00 0.71 11.07
N GLY A 75 -1.29 0.63 10.77
CA GLY A 75 -1.80 -0.20 9.69
C GLY A 75 -2.01 -1.67 10.06
N LYS A 76 -1.96 -2.01 11.36
CA LYS A 76 -2.29 -3.37 11.81
C LYS A 76 -3.80 -3.56 11.67
N GLN A 77 -4.18 -4.54 10.87
CA GLN A 77 -5.58 -4.87 10.66
C GLN A 77 -6.20 -5.44 11.96
N LEU A 78 -7.21 -4.75 12.49
CA LEU A 78 -7.91 -5.11 13.73
C LEU A 78 -9.10 -6.02 13.47
N THR A 79 -9.84 -5.75 12.39
CA THR A 79 -11.01 -6.53 11.98
C THR A 79 -10.96 -6.81 10.49
N ASN A 80 -11.56 -7.92 10.08
CA ASN A 80 -11.80 -8.25 8.68
C ASN A 80 -13.12 -9.00 8.60
N SER A 81 -14.01 -8.53 7.74
CA SER A 81 -15.26 -9.21 7.43
C SER A 81 -15.36 -9.51 5.93
N GLY A 82 -16.05 -10.59 5.57
CA GLY A 82 -16.30 -10.95 4.18
C GLY A 82 -15.15 -11.69 3.47
N THR A 83 -15.32 -11.97 2.18
CA THR A 83 -14.49 -12.92 1.42
C THR A 83 -13.84 -12.33 0.16
N ALA A 84 -14.10 -11.06 -0.15
CA ALA A 84 -13.58 -10.43 -1.37
C ALA A 84 -12.04 -10.36 -1.38
N ASP A 85 -11.42 -10.89 -2.43
CA ASP A 85 -9.96 -10.87 -2.57
C ASP A 85 -9.46 -9.48 -3.00
N ASN A 86 -9.02 -8.69 -2.02
CA ASN A 86 -8.42 -7.38 -2.20
C ASN A 86 -7.08 -7.28 -1.45
N PRO A 87 -5.96 -7.15 -2.17
CA PRO A 87 -4.65 -6.93 -1.55
C PRO A 87 -4.37 -5.45 -1.24
N TYR A 88 -5.07 -4.48 -1.85
CA TYR A 88 -4.76 -3.05 -1.67
C TYR A 88 -5.50 -2.44 -0.48
N ARG A 89 -4.80 -2.22 0.63
CA ARG A 89 -5.40 -1.96 1.94
C ARG A 89 -4.88 -0.67 2.57
N TYR A 90 -4.09 -0.75 3.63
CA TYR A 90 -3.52 0.38 4.36
C TYR A 90 -2.68 1.26 3.42
N CYS A 91 -2.91 2.57 3.42
CA CYS A 91 -2.39 3.58 2.50
C CYS A 91 -2.63 3.28 1.01
N GLY A 92 -3.49 2.30 0.68
CA GLY A 92 -3.65 1.76 -0.67
C GLY A 92 -2.53 0.82 -1.12
N GLU A 93 -1.70 0.37 -0.19
CA GLU A 93 -0.54 -0.47 -0.47
C GLU A 93 -0.90 -1.95 -0.48
N TYR A 94 -0.08 -2.74 -1.16
CA TYR A 94 -0.30 -4.18 -1.32
C TYR A 94 0.03 -4.89 0.00
N ILE A 95 -0.93 -5.64 0.53
CA ILE A 95 -0.74 -6.54 1.67
C ILE A 95 -0.59 -7.96 1.15
N ASP A 96 0.51 -8.58 1.53
CA ASP A 96 0.70 -10.00 1.34
C ASP A 96 -0.20 -10.78 2.30
N GLY A 97 -1.09 -11.61 1.75
CA GLY A 97 -2.09 -12.33 2.53
C GLY A 97 -1.51 -13.46 3.39
N GLU A 98 -0.31 -13.95 3.06
CA GLU A 98 0.35 -15.03 3.79
C GLU A 98 1.07 -14.51 5.04
N THR A 99 1.82 -13.41 4.90
CA THR A 99 2.61 -12.82 6.00
C THR A 99 1.88 -11.71 6.76
N GLY A 100 0.93 -11.03 6.12
CA GLY A 100 0.32 -9.79 6.63
C GLY A 100 1.20 -8.55 6.47
N PHE A 101 2.35 -8.66 5.81
CA PHE A 101 3.25 -7.54 5.56
C PHE A 101 2.75 -6.64 4.44
N ILE A 102 3.07 -5.36 4.56
CA ILE A 102 2.76 -4.34 3.56
C ILE A 102 3.99 -4.16 2.66
N TYR A 103 3.79 -4.30 1.35
CA TYR A 103 4.84 -4.11 0.37
C TYR A 103 4.87 -2.63 -0.08
N LEU A 104 5.95 -1.94 0.30
CA LEU A 104 6.21 -0.54 -0.02
C LEU A 104 7.28 -0.41 -1.10
N ARG A 105 7.20 -1.25 -2.16
CA ARG A 105 8.09 -1.27 -3.34
C ARG A 105 9.54 -1.66 -3.00
N ASN A 106 10.24 -0.83 -2.25
CA ASN A 106 11.63 -1.05 -1.86
C ASN A 106 11.75 -1.86 -0.57
N ARG A 107 10.76 -1.76 0.33
CA ARG A 107 10.79 -2.43 1.64
C ARG A 107 9.48 -3.14 1.94
N TYR A 108 9.57 -4.20 2.73
CA TYR A 108 8.43 -4.80 3.39
C TYR A 108 8.30 -4.21 4.80
N TYR A 109 7.08 -3.84 5.15
CA TYR A 109 6.73 -3.26 6.44
C TYR A 109 5.86 -4.22 7.24
N ASP A 110 6.22 -4.46 8.49
CA ASP A 110 5.45 -5.22 9.46
C ASP A 110 4.60 -4.26 10.30
N PRO A 111 3.29 -4.15 10.02
CA PRO A 111 2.39 -3.31 10.80
C PRO A 111 2.18 -3.83 12.23
N GLY A 112 2.43 -5.11 12.50
CA GLY A 112 2.26 -5.71 13.82
C GLY A 112 3.23 -5.16 14.86
N ILE A 113 4.42 -4.73 14.43
CA ILE A 113 5.45 -4.10 15.28
C ILE A 113 5.75 -2.65 14.89
N GLY A 114 5.12 -2.13 13.83
CA GLY A 114 5.31 -0.77 13.36
C GLY A 114 6.69 -0.51 12.74
N ARG A 115 7.31 -1.52 12.10
CA ARG A 115 8.69 -1.42 11.58
C ARG A 115 8.89 -2.10 10.24
N PHE A 116 9.91 -1.66 9.50
CA PHE A 116 10.38 -2.41 8.33
C PHE A 116 11.04 -3.73 8.73
N ILE A 117 10.86 -4.78 7.91
CA ILE A 117 11.40 -6.13 8.18
C ILE A 117 12.85 -6.31 7.70
N SER A 118 13.44 -5.31 7.04
CA SER A 118 14.83 -5.30 6.57
C SER A 118 15.61 -4.11 7.11
N GLU A 119 16.87 -4.35 7.50
CA GLU A 119 17.87 -3.33 7.84
C GLU A 119 18.39 -2.64 6.58
N ASP A 120 18.74 -1.35 6.69
CA ASP A 120 19.11 -0.47 5.58
C ASP A 120 20.33 -0.99 4.78
N PRO A 121 20.26 -1.06 3.44
CA PRO A 121 21.37 -1.41 2.52
C PRO A 121 22.67 -0.59 2.59
N GLY A 122 22.80 0.39 3.48
CA GLY A 122 24.00 1.22 3.63
C GLY A 122 25.24 0.54 4.24
N ILE A 123 25.12 -0.62 4.91
CA ILE A 123 26.29 -1.36 5.44
C ILE A 123 26.13 -2.87 5.23
N GLY A 124 26.47 -3.34 4.02
CA GLY A 124 26.84 -4.75 3.80
C GLY A 124 25.72 -5.80 3.88
N ARG A 125 25.07 -6.00 2.72
CA ARG A 125 24.05 -7.00 2.32
C ARG A 125 22.60 -6.46 2.30
N PHE A 126 22.05 -6.55 1.08
CA PHE A 126 20.65 -6.41 0.63
C PHE A 126 20.16 -5.01 0.19
N ILE A 127 20.40 -4.72 -1.10
CA ILE A 127 19.60 -3.96 -2.08
C ILE A 127 19.05 -2.55 -1.70
N SER A 128 19.86 -1.53 -2.07
CA SER A 128 19.60 -0.08 -2.34
C SER A 128 19.54 0.94 -1.18
N GLU A 129 20.71 1.53 -0.86
CA GLU A 129 21.01 2.62 0.12
C GLU A 129 19.92 3.71 0.19
N ASP A 130 19.50 4.08 1.40
CA ASP A 130 18.63 5.24 1.66
C ASP A 130 19.24 6.53 1.07
N PRO A 131 18.59 7.20 0.10
CA PRO A 131 19.06 8.48 -0.43
C PRO A 131 19.03 9.62 0.61
N ALA A 132 18.27 9.48 1.70
CA ALA A 132 18.01 10.56 2.65
C ALA A 132 19.04 10.65 3.79
N LYS A 133 19.75 9.57 4.15
CA LYS A 133 20.77 9.54 5.24
C LYS A 133 20.31 10.21 6.55
N SER A 134 19.00 10.23 6.82
CA SER A 134 18.44 11.04 7.90
C SER A 134 17.86 10.15 8.98
N GLY A 135 18.64 9.92 10.05
CA GLY A 135 18.14 9.34 11.30
C GLY A 135 18.96 8.17 11.85
N SER A 136 19.04 8.08 13.18
CA SER A 136 19.74 7.01 13.91
C SER A 136 18.98 5.69 14.00
N ASN A 137 17.80 5.56 13.36
CA ASN A 137 16.97 4.35 13.43
C ASN A 137 16.39 3.98 12.05
N TRP A 138 17.02 3.00 11.42
CA TRP A 138 16.78 2.58 10.03
C TRP A 138 15.51 1.75 9.81
N TYR A 139 14.76 1.49 10.89
CA TYR A 139 13.55 0.65 10.88
C TYR A 139 12.25 1.44 11.02
N VAL A 140 12.33 2.77 11.19
CA VAL A 140 11.18 3.62 11.51
C VAL A 140 10.30 3.82 10.28
N TYR A 141 9.01 3.54 10.43
CA TYR A 141 7.99 3.94 9.47
C TYR A 141 7.45 5.33 9.80
N CYS A 142 7.35 6.20 8.79
CA CYS A 142 6.68 7.50 8.87
C CYS A 142 7.15 8.40 10.03
N GLU A 143 8.45 8.38 10.36
CA GLU A 143 9.02 9.09 11.51
C GLU A 143 8.31 8.80 12.84
N ASN A 144 7.70 7.62 12.97
CA ASN A 144 6.86 7.21 14.10
C ASN A 144 5.58 8.06 14.27
N ASN A 145 5.16 8.77 13.21
CA ASN A 145 3.91 9.51 13.11
C ASN A 145 3.12 9.11 11.84
N PRO A 146 2.67 7.85 11.75
CA PRO A 146 1.93 7.31 10.61
C PRO A 146 0.52 7.90 10.44
N LEU A 147 0.06 8.73 11.38
CA LEU A 147 -1.20 9.46 11.23
C LEU A 147 -1.05 10.67 10.28
N LYS A 148 0.13 11.32 10.30
CA LYS A 148 0.41 12.50 9.47
C LYS A 148 1.12 12.14 8.16
N PHE A 149 1.99 11.14 8.21
CA PHE A 149 2.87 10.79 7.10
C PHE A 149 2.54 9.43 6.51
N VAL A 150 2.90 9.27 5.23
CA VAL A 150 2.93 7.98 4.53
C VAL A 150 4.28 7.81 3.85
N ASP A 151 4.72 6.57 3.66
CA ASP A 151 5.94 6.26 2.89
C ASP A 151 5.60 5.36 1.70
N PRO A 152 5.10 5.91 0.56
CA PRO A 152 4.71 5.12 -0.59
C PRO A 152 5.90 4.44 -1.27
N SER A 153 7.08 5.06 -1.29
CA SER A 153 8.27 4.45 -1.91
C SER A 153 8.97 3.45 -0.98
N GLY A 154 8.62 3.43 0.29
CA GLY A 154 9.38 2.70 1.29
C GLY A 154 10.80 3.27 1.41
N LEU A 155 10.98 4.59 1.28
CA LEU A 155 12.28 5.26 1.43
C LEU A 155 12.15 6.55 2.26
N VAL A 156 11.13 7.37 2.01
CA VAL A 156 10.99 8.70 2.60
C VAL A 156 9.54 8.93 3.02
N ALA A 157 9.35 9.34 4.27
CA ALA A 157 8.07 9.77 4.77
C ALA A 157 7.64 11.08 4.09
N GLY A 158 6.45 11.09 3.48
CA GLY A 158 5.82 12.26 2.89
C GLY A 158 4.55 12.64 3.65
N GLU A 159 4.31 13.93 3.83
CA GLU A 159 3.06 14.42 4.42
C GLU A 159 1.88 14.05 3.53
N LYS A 160 0.88 13.38 4.11
CA LYS A 160 -0.36 13.06 3.38
C LYS A 160 -1.30 14.25 3.32
N PHE A 161 -1.26 15.07 4.36
CA PHE A 161 -2.10 16.26 4.50
C PHE A 161 -1.21 17.46 4.80
N ARG A 162 -1.36 18.51 3.99
CA ARG A 162 -0.87 19.85 4.31
C ARG A 162 -2.09 20.66 4.76
N THR A 163 -1.97 21.36 5.87
CA THR A 163 -2.98 22.30 6.33
C THR A 163 -3.10 23.45 5.32
N LEU A 164 -4.27 24.09 5.24
CA LEU A 164 -4.46 25.26 4.36
C LEU A 164 -3.46 26.40 4.68
N GLN A 165 -2.98 26.45 5.93
CA GLN A 165 -1.98 27.40 6.39
C GLN A 165 -0.56 27.07 5.91
N GLU A 166 -0.22 25.79 5.73
CA GLU A 166 1.05 25.36 5.14
C GLU A 166 1.07 25.59 3.62
N LEU A 167 -0.07 25.40 2.94
CA LEU A 167 -0.20 25.69 1.50
C LEU A 167 -0.15 27.19 1.18
N SER A 168 -0.58 28.07 2.10
CA SER A 168 -0.50 29.52 1.89
C SER A 168 0.93 30.06 2.00
N ASN A 169 1.83 29.35 2.69
CA ASN A 169 3.21 29.79 2.91
C ASN A 169 4.13 29.52 1.70
N ASP A 170 3.71 28.69 0.75
CA ASP A 170 4.48 28.41 -0.48
C ASP A 170 4.29 29.49 -1.56
N TRP A 171 3.38 30.45 -1.35
CA TRP A 171 3.11 31.59 -2.26
C TRP A 171 3.63 32.93 -1.72
N GLY A 172 4.48 32.90 -0.69
CA GLY A 172 5.11 34.06 -0.05
C GLY A 172 6.49 34.39 -0.59
#